data_AF-A0A9P8Y150-F1
#
_entry.id   AF-A0A9P8Y150-F1
#
_cell.length_a   1.000
_cell.length_b   1.000
_cell.length_c   1.000
_cell.angle_alpha   90.00
_cell.angle_beta   90.00
_cell.angle_gamma   90.00
#
_symmetry.space_group_name_H-M   'P 1'
#
loop_
_entity.id
_entity.type
_entity.pdbx_description
1 polymer ?
#
loop_
_entity_poly.entity_id
_entity_poly.type
_entity_poly.pdbx_seq_one_letter_code
_entity_poly.pdbx_strand_id
1 'polypeptide(L)'
;ILRHQTQRFYLHHFIRSTASIYFPLQSEEFLRFVLTIGESSACMLGAVLVASCHHHVRLKGDENSEFAATEATVQTLSSLQTAISAPRSQSGTLATSLMLATTCLCTGDTVTYRQHLEGARMFAQEVGALSTTDELWSFDIKWLAHLLLMDQVSSSPNTFSWRKRPINWVQLAQAMPSPGEIDPTTYLSFDLITIIDEICDCSHLPVDSIAEERAQILECRLSDLRSQVSHETQVQSQLVLVHLLYSDAALLTLYIRLLGLDRNDLRVVSILASMQSTLSKIDKYSTANIPLLWPLLVGGCEARSDAERQTFAGRMAAMATHGVGNCNIVLSFMRKY
;
A
#
# COMPACT_ATOMS: atom_id res chain seq x y z
N ILE A 1 20.64 18.08 15.60
CA ILE A 1 19.23 18.42 15.25
C ILE A 1 18.23 17.92 16.30
N LEU A 2 18.43 16.74 16.92
CA LEU A 2 17.57 16.28 18.02
C LEU A 2 18.00 16.81 19.40
N ARG A 3 17.15 17.64 20.02
CA ARG A 3 17.38 18.26 21.33
C ARG A 3 16.94 17.37 22.51
N HIS A 4 15.98 16.48 22.30
CA HIS A 4 15.39 15.64 23.35
C HIS A 4 15.83 14.17 23.24
N GLN A 5 16.13 13.54 24.39
CA GLN A 5 16.51 12.12 24.48
C GLN A 5 15.43 11.21 23.88
N THR A 6 14.16 11.56 24.09
CA THR A 6 12.99 10.86 23.53
C THR A 6 12.99 10.83 22.00
N GLN A 7 13.27 11.95 21.35
CA GLN A 7 13.31 12.00 19.87
C GLN A 7 14.46 11.15 19.31
N ARG A 8 15.60 11.06 20.02
CA ARG A 8 16.72 10.20 19.62
C ARG A 8 16.37 8.72 19.72
N PHE A 9 15.65 8.34 20.77
CA PHE A 9 15.12 6.98 20.92
C PHE A 9 14.22 6.61 19.74
N TYR A 10 13.25 7.46 19.40
CA TYR A 10 12.33 7.17 18.30
C TYR A 10 13.00 7.24 16.93
N LEU A 11 13.95 8.14 16.68
CA LEU A 11 14.71 8.10 15.44
C LEU A 11 15.51 6.78 15.31
N HIS A 12 16.12 6.31 16.39
CA HIS A 12 16.82 5.02 16.38
C HIS A 12 15.83 3.84 16.19
N HIS A 13 14.65 3.89 16.81
CA HIS A 13 13.59 2.89 16.59
C HIS A 13 13.09 2.93 15.14
N PHE A 14 13.04 4.10 14.50
CA PHE A 14 12.68 4.23 13.10
C PHE A 14 13.65 3.44 12.22
N ILE A 15 14.94 3.77 12.33
CA ILE A 15 16.02 3.17 11.53
C ILE A 15 16.04 1.65 11.72
N ARG A 16 15.91 1.18 12.96
CA ARG A 16 16.10 -0.24 13.29
C ARG A 16 14.86 -1.11 13.05
N SER A 17 13.66 -0.53 13.10
CA SER A 17 12.44 -1.33 13.18
C SER A 17 11.27 -0.80 12.37
N THR A 18 11.14 0.51 12.17
CA THR A 18 9.96 1.08 11.51
C THR A 18 10.14 1.20 10.00
N ALA A 19 11.34 1.57 9.56
CA ALA A 19 11.65 1.80 8.15
C ALA A 19 11.30 0.60 7.27
N SER A 20 11.65 -0.61 7.71
CA SER A 20 11.38 -1.84 6.97
C SER A 20 9.90 -2.26 6.89
N ILE A 21 9.03 -1.64 7.72
CA ILE A 21 7.58 -1.84 7.71
C ILE A 21 6.90 -0.82 6.81
N TYR A 22 7.39 0.42 6.78
CA TYR A 22 6.83 1.49 5.94
C TYR A 22 7.38 1.44 4.51
N PHE A 23 8.58 0.91 4.33
CA PHE A 23 9.29 0.82 3.06
C PHE A 23 9.81 -0.61 2.84
N PRO A 24 8.95 -1.64 2.86
CA PRO A 24 9.42 -3.00 2.64
C PRO A 24 10.01 -3.13 1.24
N LEU A 25 11.06 -3.95 1.11
CA LEU A 25 11.80 -4.23 -0.13
C LEU A 25 12.54 -3.04 -0.76
N GLN A 26 12.57 -1.88 -0.10
CA GLN A 26 13.40 -0.75 -0.52
C GLN A 26 14.88 -0.96 -0.21
N SER A 27 15.74 -0.27 -0.96
CA SER A 27 17.19 -0.32 -0.74
C SER A 27 17.62 0.46 0.50
N GLU A 28 18.77 0.09 1.05
CA GLU A 28 19.41 0.84 2.15
C GLU A 28 19.73 2.28 1.74
N GLU A 29 20.05 2.51 0.47
CA GLU A 29 20.32 3.83 -0.11
C GLU A 29 19.08 4.72 -0.03
N PHE A 30 17.90 4.17 -0.37
CA PHE A 30 16.64 4.89 -0.24
C PHE A 30 16.33 5.24 1.22
N LEU A 31 16.57 4.33 2.15
CA LEU A 31 16.36 4.62 3.57
C LEU A 31 17.28 5.74 4.08
N ARG A 32 18.54 5.77 3.63
CA ARG A 32 19.46 6.89 3.91
C ARG A 32 18.95 8.20 3.31
N PHE A 33 18.44 8.16 2.09
CA PHE A 33 17.84 9.33 1.44
C PHE A 33 16.67 9.91 2.25
N VAL A 34 15.74 9.08 2.72
CA VAL A 34 14.63 9.50 3.59
C VAL A 34 15.14 10.22 4.85
N LEU A 35 16.20 9.69 5.48
CA LEU A 35 16.80 10.31 6.66
C LEU A 35 17.45 11.66 6.35
N THR A 36 18.16 11.78 5.21
CA THR A 36 18.77 13.04 4.76
C THR A 36 17.72 14.13 4.50
N ILE A 37 16.58 13.77 3.90
CA ILE A 37 15.46 14.70 3.75
C ILE A 37 14.90 15.10 5.12
N GLY A 38 14.76 14.15 6.04
CA GLY A 38 14.37 14.41 7.43
C GLY A 38 15.30 15.41 8.14
N GLU A 39 16.61 15.33 7.94
CA GLU A 39 17.56 16.29 8.52
C GLU A 39 17.37 17.72 7.96
N SER A 40 16.92 17.83 6.72
CA SER A 40 16.76 19.10 6.01
C SER A 40 15.35 19.69 6.13
N SER A 41 14.36 18.91 6.58
CA SER A 41 12.95 19.27 6.60
C SER A 41 12.29 18.91 7.94
N ALA A 42 11.85 19.93 8.68
CA ALA A 42 11.22 19.75 9.99
C ALA A 42 9.90 18.96 9.92
N CYS A 43 9.12 19.13 8.84
CA CYS A 43 7.88 18.38 8.66
C CYS A 43 8.17 16.90 8.38
N MET A 44 9.18 16.60 7.56
CA MET A 44 9.58 15.21 7.27
C MET A 44 10.13 14.52 8.51
N LEU A 45 11.00 15.18 9.28
CA LEU A 45 11.49 14.63 10.55
C LEU A 45 10.35 14.35 11.53
N GLY A 46 9.38 15.27 11.61
CA GLY A 46 8.16 15.07 12.40
C GLY A 46 7.43 13.80 12.00
N ALA A 47 7.19 13.60 10.70
CA ALA A 47 6.52 12.39 10.23
C ALA A 47 7.31 11.10 10.48
N VAL A 48 8.66 11.13 10.37
CA VAL A 48 9.53 9.99 10.74
C VAL A 48 9.33 9.61 12.20
N LEU A 49 9.30 10.62 13.08
CA LEU A 49 9.06 10.42 14.51
C LEU A 49 7.65 9.91 14.79
N VAL A 50 6.62 10.46 14.12
CA VAL A 50 5.23 10.00 14.22
C VAL A 50 5.11 8.52 13.83
N ALA A 51 5.64 8.15 12.66
CA ALA A 51 5.63 6.78 12.18
C ALA A 51 6.27 5.82 13.20
N SER A 52 7.41 6.24 13.78
CA SER A 52 8.14 5.47 14.78
C SER A 52 7.41 5.39 16.12
N CYS A 53 6.85 6.48 16.63
CA CYS A 53 6.11 6.47 17.90
C CYS A 53 4.90 5.54 17.79
N HIS A 54 4.09 5.70 16.73
CA HIS A 54 2.92 4.85 16.51
C HIS A 54 3.27 3.38 16.28
N HIS A 55 4.39 3.11 15.60
CA HIS A 55 4.88 1.74 15.49
C HIS A 55 5.29 1.16 16.85
N HIS A 56 5.99 1.94 17.67
CA HIS A 56 6.37 1.52 19.02
C HIS A 56 5.14 1.23 19.90
N VAL A 57 4.12 2.09 19.86
CA VAL A 57 2.84 1.89 20.55
C VAL A 57 2.25 0.53 20.18
N ARG A 58 2.22 0.16 18.90
CA ARG A 58 1.65 -1.13 18.45
C ARG A 58 2.46 -2.35 18.89
N LEU A 59 3.74 -2.18 19.22
CA LEU A 59 4.61 -3.26 19.71
C LEU A 59 4.64 -3.37 21.25
N LYS A 60 4.48 -2.25 21.96
CA LYS A 60 4.64 -2.18 23.42
C LYS A 60 3.36 -1.85 24.18
N GLY A 61 2.54 -0.95 23.64
CA GLY A 61 1.24 -0.58 24.21
C GLY A 61 1.30 0.08 25.58
N ASP A 62 2.34 0.87 25.87
CA ASP A 62 2.47 1.59 27.15
C ASP A 62 2.03 3.06 27.06
N GLU A 63 1.50 3.61 28.15
CA GLU A 63 0.94 4.97 28.20
C GLU A 63 1.94 6.06 27.79
N ASN A 64 3.23 5.88 28.10
CA ASN A 64 4.25 6.86 27.72
C ASN A 64 4.45 6.89 26.19
N SER A 65 4.41 5.73 25.55
CA SER A 65 4.47 5.63 24.10
C SER A 65 3.27 6.28 23.40
N GLU A 66 2.07 6.14 23.97
CA GLU A 66 0.85 6.77 23.44
C GLU A 66 0.88 8.29 23.56
N PHE A 67 1.32 8.80 24.71
CA PHE A 67 1.52 10.24 24.92
C PHE A 67 2.54 10.80 23.91
N ALA A 68 3.69 10.13 23.74
CA ALA A 68 4.72 10.56 22.80
C ALA A 68 4.23 10.52 21.34
N ALA A 69 3.42 9.53 20.96
CA ALA A 69 2.83 9.44 19.63
C ALA A 69 1.85 10.59 19.36
N THR A 70 1.02 10.93 20.35
CA THR A 70 0.08 12.03 20.28
C THR A 70 0.80 13.37 20.16
N GLU A 71 1.80 13.62 21.03
CA GLU A 71 2.61 14.83 21.01
C GLU A 71 3.33 15.01 19.66
N ALA A 72 4.00 13.96 19.17
CA ALA A 72 4.69 13.99 17.88
C ALA A 72 3.71 14.29 16.72
N THR A 73 2.50 13.74 16.78
CA THR A 73 1.47 13.95 15.75
C THR A 73 1.04 15.42 15.73
N VAL A 74 0.71 16.00 16.89
CA VAL A 74 0.31 17.42 16.99
C VAL A 74 1.41 18.36 16.50
N GLN A 75 2.67 18.14 16.90
CA GLN A 75 3.80 18.95 16.45
C GLN A 75 4.02 18.85 14.93
N THR A 76 3.88 17.65 14.37
CA THR A 76 4.04 17.40 12.93
C THR A 76 2.93 18.06 12.13
N LEU A 77 1.67 17.98 12.58
CA LEU A 77 0.54 18.65 11.92
C LEU A 77 0.70 20.17 11.88
N SER A 78 1.16 20.78 12.97
CA SER A 78 1.47 22.22 13.02
C SER A 78 2.56 22.60 12.00
N SER A 79 3.62 21.78 11.92
CA SER A 79 4.72 21.98 10.96
C SER A 79 4.25 21.81 9.51
N LEU A 80 3.40 20.81 9.24
CA LEU A 80 2.81 20.55 7.93
C LEU A 80 1.89 21.68 7.49
N GLN A 81 1.02 22.18 8.37
CA GLN A 81 0.14 23.32 8.08
C GLN A 81 0.95 24.57 7.72
N THR A 82 2.04 24.82 8.44
CA THR A 82 2.98 25.90 8.14
C THR A 82 3.63 25.73 6.77
N ALA A 83 4.04 24.49 6.44
CA ALA A 83 4.67 24.17 5.16
C ALA A 83 3.72 24.29 3.95
N ILE A 84 2.45 23.91 4.12
CA ILE A 84 1.40 24.04 3.10
C ILE A 84 1.02 25.51 2.89
N SER A 85 0.97 26.31 3.95
CA SER A 85 0.62 27.74 3.88
C SER A 85 1.75 28.62 3.33
N ALA A 86 2.95 28.07 3.15
CA ALA A 86 4.09 28.82 2.66
C ALA A 86 3.92 29.16 1.15
N PRO A 87 4.28 30.37 0.70
CA PRO A 87 4.15 30.78 -0.70
C PRO A 87 5.03 29.99 -1.66
N ARG A 88 5.97 29.20 -1.16
CA ARG A 88 6.76 28.24 -1.93
C ARG A 88 6.62 26.87 -1.31
N SER A 89 6.38 25.87 -2.16
CA SER A 89 6.34 24.47 -1.76
C SER A 89 7.65 24.08 -1.05
N GLN A 90 7.55 23.62 0.19
CA GLN A 90 8.68 23.11 0.94
C GLN A 90 8.98 21.66 0.56
N SER A 91 10.25 21.29 0.53
CA SER A 91 10.66 19.90 0.28
C SER A 91 10.16 18.98 1.39
N GLY A 92 9.61 17.83 1.02
CA GLY A 92 9.07 16.85 1.93
C GLY A 92 7.64 17.10 2.42
N THR A 93 6.93 18.14 1.96
CA THR A 93 5.51 18.34 2.33
C THR A 93 4.61 17.19 1.84
N LEU A 94 4.81 16.73 0.61
CA LEU A 94 4.07 15.58 0.07
C LEU A 94 4.45 14.29 0.80
N ALA A 95 5.75 13.97 0.87
CA ALA A 95 6.28 12.86 1.67
C ALA A 95 5.75 12.82 3.11
N THR A 96 5.68 13.96 3.78
CA THR A 96 5.12 14.10 5.14
C THR A 96 3.66 13.66 5.15
N SER A 97 2.84 14.18 4.24
CA SER A 97 1.41 13.85 4.15
C SER A 97 1.19 12.37 3.86
N LEU A 98 2.00 11.80 2.95
CA LEU A 98 1.95 10.39 2.60
C LEU A 98 2.38 9.49 3.77
N MET A 99 3.45 9.83 4.48
CA MET A 99 3.90 9.04 5.63
C MET A 99 2.91 9.11 6.80
N LEU A 100 2.21 10.23 7.00
CA LEU A 100 1.09 10.32 7.92
C LEU A 100 -0.08 9.42 7.48
N ALA A 101 -0.45 9.43 6.19
CA ALA A 101 -1.45 8.53 5.64
C ALA A 101 -1.06 7.06 5.87
N THR A 102 0.17 6.67 5.54
CA THR A 102 0.69 5.31 5.80
C THR A 102 0.68 4.97 7.29
N THR A 103 0.98 5.93 8.16
CA THR A 103 0.88 5.72 9.62
C THR A 103 -0.54 5.37 10.04
N CYS A 104 -1.53 6.14 9.58
CA CYS A 104 -2.95 5.88 9.83
C CYS A 104 -3.40 4.54 9.24
N LEU A 105 -2.91 4.19 8.05
CA LEU A 105 -3.17 2.89 7.45
C LEU A 105 -2.61 1.77 8.33
N CYS A 106 -1.37 1.88 8.82
CA CYS A 106 -0.78 0.90 9.71
C CYS A 106 -1.47 0.82 11.08
N THR A 107 -2.03 1.91 11.62
CA THR A 107 -2.80 1.88 12.87
C THR A 107 -4.22 1.34 12.69
N GLY A 108 -4.75 1.37 11.46
CA GLY A 108 -6.15 1.01 11.17
C GLY A 108 -7.13 2.20 11.28
N ASP A 109 -6.63 3.43 11.38
CA ASP A 109 -7.45 4.65 11.36
C ASP A 109 -7.79 5.05 9.91
N THR A 110 -8.85 4.43 9.38
CA THR A 110 -9.28 4.65 7.99
C THR A 110 -9.89 6.04 7.74
N VAL A 111 -10.31 6.76 8.78
CA VAL A 111 -10.92 8.09 8.63
C VAL A 111 -9.82 9.12 8.42
N THR A 112 -8.85 9.16 9.32
CA THR A 112 -7.71 10.10 9.23
C THR A 112 -6.80 9.74 8.06
N TYR A 113 -6.63 8.44 7.74
CA TYR A 113 -5.96 7.98 6.52
C TYR A 113 -6.48 8.69 5.26
N ARG A 114 -7.80 8.70 5.06
CA ARG A 114 -8.41 9.31 3.87
C ARG A 114 -8.26 10.82 3.84
N GLN A 115 -8.26 11.49 5.00
CA GLN A 115 -8.02 12.92 5.09
C GLN A 115 -6.59 13.26 4.64
N HIS A 116 -5.59 12.51 5.11
CA HIS A 116 -4.20 12.70 4.69
C HIS A 116 -3.98 12.36 3.21
N LEU A 117 -4.58 11.27 2.72
CA LEU A 117 -4.49 10.86 1.32
C LEU A 117 -5.09 11.92 0.39
N GLU A 118 -6.24 12.49 0.76
CA GLU A 118 -6.88 13.54 -0.01
C GLU A 118 -6.04 14.83 -0.02
N GLY A 119 -5.49 15.22 1.12
CA GLY A 119 -4.56 16.36 1.21
C GLY A 119 -3.32 16.17 0.32
N ALA A 120 -2.73 14.96 0.33
CA ALA A 120 -1.61 14.60 -0.52
C ALA A 120 -1.98 14.67 -2.01
N ARG A 121 -3.17 14.16 -2.38
CA ARG A 121 -3.68 14.21 -3.76
C ARG A 121 -3.87 15.65 -4.25
N MET A 122 -4.51 16.50 -3.44
CA MET A 122 -4.71 17.91 -3.75
C MET A 122 -3.37 18.63 -3.94
N PHE A 123 -2.43 18.41 -3.02
CA PHE A 123 -1.09 19.00 -3.10
C PHE A 123 -0.33 18.54 -4.34
N ALA A 124 -0.37 17.25 -4.67
CA ALA A 124 0.28 16.71 -5.86
C ALA A 124 -0.28 17.27 -7.17
N GLN A 125 -1.59 17.54 -7.23
CA GLN A 125 -2.24 18.18 -8.38
C GLN A 125 -1.82 19.64 -8.56
N GLU A 126 -1.67 20.37 -7.46
CA GLU A 126 -1.25 21.77 -7.48
C GLU A 126 0.23 21.91 -7.85
N VAL A 127 1.11 21.12 -7.22
CA VAL A 127 2.56 21.20 -7.42
C VAL A 127 3.00 20.48 -8.69
N GLY A 128 2.36 19.38 -9.08
CA GLY A 128 2.73 18.63 -10.28
C GLY A 128 2.51 19.39 -11.59
N ALA A 129 1.68 20.44 -11.57
CA ALA A 129 1.58 21.40 -12.67
C ALA A 129 2.88 22.25 -12.86
N LEU A 130 3.79 22.24 -11.88
CA LEU A 130 4.99 23.08 -11.83
C LEU A 130 6.28 22.35 -12.24
N SER A 131 6.20 21.14 -12.83
CA SER A 131 7.33 20.41 -13.44
C SER A 131 8.51 20.16 -12.48
N THR A 132 8.29 19.41 -11.39
CA THR A 132 9.38 18.98 -10.49
C THR A 132 9.85 17.56 -10.84
N THR A 133 11.14 17.38 -11.14
CA THR A 133 11.75 16.08 -11.53
C THR A 133 12.68 15.51 -10.43
N ASP A 134 12.40 15.79 -9.16
CA ASP A 134 13.23 15.32 -8.04
C ASP A 134 12.96 13.82 -7.75
N GLU A 135 13.95 13.11 -7.22
CA GLU A 135 13.88 11.69 -6.85
C GLU A 135 12.82 11.46 -5.76
N LEU A 136 12.75 12.35 -4.77
CA LEU A 136 11.70 12.31 -3.73
C LEU A 136 10.30 12.46 -4.33
N TRP A 137 10.16 13.35 -5.32
CA TRP A 137 8.88 13.55 -5.99
C TRP A 137 8.44 12.32 -6.77
N SER A 138 9.36 11.68 -7.50
CA SER A 138 9.08 10.42 -8.21
C SER A 138 8.60 9.33 -7.24
N PHE A 139 9.29 9.16 -6.11
CA PHE A 139 8.88 8.23 -5.06
C PHE A 139 7.49 8.57 -4.49
N ASP A 140 7.28 9.82 -4.09
CA ASP A 140 6.03 10.29 -3.50
C ASP A 140 4.84 10.05 -4.44
N ILE A 141 5.02 10.32 -5.74
CA ILE A 141 3.98 10.12 -6.75
C ILE A 141 3.67 8.64 -6.96
N LYS A 142 4.68 7.76 -7.00
CA LYS A 142 4.47 6.30 -7.05
C LYS A 142 3.71 5.81 -5.82
N TRP A 143 4.11 6.24 -4.63
CA TRP A 143 3.46 5.81 -3.40
C TRP A 143 2.02 6.35 -3.27
N LEU A 144 1.79 7.61 -3.66
CA LEU A 144 0.46 8.19 -3.78
C LEU A 144 -0.42 7.36 -4.74
N ALA A 145 0.11 6.96 -5.90
CA ALA A 145 -0.58 6.12 -6.86
C ALA A 145 -1.02 4.79 -6.24
N HIS A 146 -0.11 4.12 -5.52
CA HIS A 146 -0.40 2.88 -4.82
C HIS A 146 -1.52 3.05 -3.78
N LEU A 147 -1.44 4.08 -2.92
CA LEU A 147 -2.44 4.31 -1.88
C LEU A 147 -3.83 4.64 -2.48
N LEU A 148 -3.88 5.44 -3.55
CA LEU A 148 -5.13 5.75 -4.25
C LEU A 148 -5.75 4.51 -4.88
N LEU A 149 -4.95 3.68 -5.55
CA LEU A 149 -5.41 2.41 -6.13
C LEU A 149 -5.96 1.48 -5.05
N MET A 150 -5.26 1.33 -3.93
CA MET A 150 -5.70 0.45 -2.84
C MET A 150 -6.94 0.99 -2.11
N ASP A 151 -7.11 2.31 -2.00
CA ASP A 151 -8.36 2.91 -1.51
C ASP A 151 -9.52 2.59 -2.47
N GLN A 152 -9.33 2.71 -3.79
CA GLN A 152 -10.33 2.37 -4.81
C GLN A 152 -10.73 0.89 -4.76
N VAL A 153 -9.76 -0.02 -4.64
CA VAL A 153 -10.02 -1.48 -4.49
C VAL A 153 -10.85 -1.80 -3.24
N SER A 154 -10.59 -1.07 -2.15
CA SER A 154 -11.24 -1.26 -0.84
C SER A 154 -12.61 -0.58 -0.73
N SER A 155 -12.98 0.20 -1.74
CA SER A 155 -14.10 1.11 -1.67
C SER A 155 -15.44 0.44 -1.99
N SER A 156 -16.47 0.74 -1.20
CA SER A 156 -17.86 0.43 -1.55
C SER A 156 -18.44 1.52 -2.45
N PRO A 157 -19.28 1.17 -3.47
CA PRO A 157 -19.88 2.14 -4.40
C PRO A 157 -20.66 3.28 -3.71
N ASN A 158 -21.13 3.10 -2.48
CA ASN A 158 -21.93 4.08 -1.75
C ASN A 158 -21.13 5.00 -0.80
N THR A 159 -19.81 4.96 -0.83
CA THR A 159 -18.96 5.76 0.08
C THR A 159 -18.38 6.99 -0.63
N PHE A 160 -18.90 8.18 -0.31
CA PHE A 160 -18.39 9.53 -0.63
C PHE A 160 -18.40 10.01 -2.10
N SER A 161 -18.90 11.23 -2.31
CA SER A 161 -19.22 11.86 -3.61
C SER A 161 -18.05 12.53 -4.35
N TRP A 162 -16.87 12.68 -3.73
CA TRP A 162 -15.72 13.36 -4.33
C TRP A 162 -14.85 12.47 -5.24
N ARG A 163 -15.16 11.15 -5.32
CA ARG A 163 -14.54 10.15 -6.20
C ARG A 163 -14.77 10.33 -7.71
N LYS A 164 -15.43 11.41 -8.15
CA LYS A 164 -15.73 11.64 -9.57
C LYS A 164 -14.56 12.20 -10.39
N ARG A 165 -13.39 12.41 -9.79
CA ARG A 165 -12.19 12.79 -10.54
C ARG A 165 -11.30 11.56 -10.70
N PRO A 166 -11.24 10.97 -11.91
CA PRO A 166 -10.36 9.83 -12.16
C PRO A 166 -8.93 10.21 -11.79
N ILE A 167 -8.20 9.25 -11.26
CA ILE A 167 -6.76 9.39 -11.06
C ILE A 167 -6.16 9.75 -12.42
N ASN A 168 -5.42 10.85 -12.50
CA ASN A 168 -4.75 11.21 -13.74
C ASN A 168 -3.52 10.31 -13.92
N TRP A 169 -3.77 9.09 -14.38
CA TRP A 169 -2.74 8.09 -14.61
C TRP A 169 -1.68 8.56 -15.60
N VAL A 170 -1.99 9.52 -16.49
CA VAL A 170 -0.99 10.09 -17.42
C VAL A 170 0.09 10.87 -16.64
N GLN A 171 -0.31 11.61 -15.60
CA GLN A 171 0.63 12.32 -14.73
C GLN A 171 1.41 11.36 -13.84
N LEU A 172 0.78 10.28 -13.36
CA LEU A 172 1.45 9.26 -12.55
C LEU A 172 2.38 8.37 -13.39
N ALA A 173 2.01 8.05 -14.62
CA ALA A 173 2.77 7.22 -15.56
C ALA A 173 4.16 7.81 -15.86
N GLN A 174 4.32 9.13 -15.77
CA GLN A 174 5.64 9.78 -15.90
C GLN A 174 6.62 9.37 -14.79
N ALA A 175 6.12 9.00 -13.61
CA ALA A 175 6.93 8.51 -12.51
C ALA A 175 7.06 6.99 -12.51
N MET A 176 6.17 6.25 -13.19
CA MET A 176 6.19 4.78 -13.21
C MET A 176 7.40 4.23 -13.97
N PRO A 177 7.92 3.04 -13.61
CA PRO A 177 9.01 2.40 -14.34
C PRO A 177 8.57 1.99 -15.75
N SER A 178 9.51 1.48 -16.54
CA SER A 178 9.21 1.04 -17.91
C SER A 178 8.14 -0.08 -17.89
N PRO A 179 7.30 -0.20 -18.93
CA PRO A 179 6.36 -1.32 -19.05
C PRO A 179 7.07 -2.66 -18.83
N GLY A 180 6.44 -3.57 -18.09
CA GLY A 180 7.04 -4.84 -17.67
C GLY A 180 7.95 -4.80 -16.43
N GLU A 181 8.48 -3.65 -16.03
CA GLU A 181 9.30 -3.53 -14.82
C GLU A 181 8.43 -3.46 -13.56
N ILE A 182 8.83 -4.19 -12.51
CA ILE A 182 8.15 -4.17 -11.21
C ILE A 182 8.78 -3.07 -10.35
N ASP A 183 7.98 -2.10 -9.93
CA ASP A 183 8.45 -1.02 -9.08
C ASP A 183 8.56 -1.46 -7.61
N PRO A 184 9.69 -1.25 -6.91
CA PRO A 184 9.84 -1.63 -5.51
C PRO A 184 9.03 -0.76 -4.53
N THR A 185 8.54 0.42 -4.96
CA THR A 185 7.74 1.33 -4.11
C THR A 185 6.29 0.90 -4.08
N THR A 186 5.74 0.56 -5.25
CA THR A 186 4.34 0.15 -5.37
C THR A 186 4.16 -1.36 -5.30
N TYR A 187 5.22 -2.14 -5.53
CA TYR A 187 5.21 -3.59 -5.74
C TYR A 187 4.52 -4.05 -7.03
N LEU A 188 4.13 -3.10 -7.88
CA LEU A 188 3.33 -3.34 -9.08
C LEU A 188 4.11 -2.88 -10.30
N SER A 189 3.84 -3.53 -11.44
CA SER A 189 4.18 -2.97 -12.73
C SER A 189 3.13 -1.95 -13.15
N PHE A 190 3.49 -1.07 -14.08
CA PHE A 190 2.52 -0.15 -14.68
C PHE A 190 1.31 -0.91 -15.26
N ASP A 191 1.57 -2.02 -15.96
CA ASP A 191 0.52 -2.85 -16.55
C ASP A 191 -0.48 -3.35 -15.50
N LEU A 192 0.01 -3.87 -14.36
CA LEU A 192 -0.85 -4.36 -13.30
C LEU A 192 -1.71 -3.26 -12.67
N ILE A 193 -1.14 -2.06 -12.49
CA ILE A 193 -1.89 -0.90 -11.98
C ILE A 193 -3.05 -0.56 -12.91
N THR A 194 -2.79 -0.46 -14.22
CA THR A 194 -3.85 -0.13 -15.20
C THR A 194 -4.94 -1.19 -15.26
N ILE A 195 -4.57 -2.46 -15.10
CA ILE A 195 -5.52 -3.57 -15.06
C ILE A 195 -6.39 -3.49 -13.79
N ILE A 196 -5.80 -3.28 -12.62
CA ILE A 196 -6.54 -3.21 -11.34
C ILE A 196 -7.50 -2.02 -11.37
N ASP A 197 -7.06 -0.87 -11.90
CA ASP A 197 -7.91 0.31 -12.06
C ASP A 197 -9.12 0.02 -12.97
N GLU A 198 -8.89 -0.62 -14.12
CA GLU A 198 -9.97 -0.99 -15.04
C GLU A 198 -10.94 -2.03 -14.45
N ILE A 199 -10.44 -2.98 -13.65
CA ILE A 199 -11.30 -3.90 -12.87
C ILE A 199 -12.19 -3.11 -11.91
N CYS A 200 -11.63 -2.12 -11.21
CA CYS A 200 -12.40 -1.29 -10.29
C CYS A 200 -13.48 -0.47 -11.02
N ASP A 201 -13.15 0.11 -12.17
CA ASP A 201 -14.12 0.84 -13.01
C ASP A 201 -15.24 -0.07 -13.52
N CYS A 202 -14.91 -1.31 -13.88
CA CYS A 202 -15.90 -2.29 -14.33
C CYS A 202 -16.79 -2.82 -13.20
N SER A 203 -16.35 -2.76 -11.94
CA SER A 203 -17.10 -3.29 -10.79
C SER A 203 -18.46 -2.60 -10.54
N HIS A 204 -18.71 -1.48 -11.23
CA HIS A 204 -19.96 -0.72 -11.18
C HIS A 204 -20.91 -1.01 -12.35
N LEU A 205 -20.46 -1.75 -13.35
CA LEU A 205 -21.26 -2.09 -14.52
C LEU A 205 -22.20 -3.26 -14.19
N PRO A 206 -23.43 -3.26 -14.72
CA PRO A 206 -24.28 -4.46 -14.65
C PRO A 206 -23.59 -5.62 -15.36
N VAL A 207 -23.75 -6.83 -14.84
CA VAL A 207 -23.23 -8.04 -15.50
C VAL A 207 -24.05 -8.29 -16.76
N ASP A 208 -23.52 -7.85 -17.90
CA ASP A 208 -24.07 -8.02 -19.23
C ASP A 208 -22.98 -8.53 -20.20
N SER A 209 -23.34 -8.74 -21.46
CA SER A 209 -22.39 -9.25 -22.48
C SER A 209 -21.16 -8.36 -22.66
N ILE A 210 -21.26 -7.06 -22.36
CA ILE A 210 -20.14 -6.11 -22.48
C ILE A 210 -19.20 -6.27 -21.28
N ALA A 211 -19.74 -6.49 -20.08
CA ALA A 211 -18.96 -6.79 -18.90
C ALA A 211 -18.17 -8.11 -19.06
N GLU A 212 -18.79 -9.14 -19.66
CA GLU A 212 -18.12 -10.42 -19.94
C GLU A 212 -16.98 -10.28 -20.95
N GLU A 213 -17.18 -9.53 -22.04
CA GLU A 213 -16.13 -9.28 -23.04
C GLU A 213 -14.94 -8.52 -22.42
N ARG A 214 -15.22 -7.49 -21.62
CA ARG A 214 -14.18 -6.75 -20.89
C ARG A 214 -13.44 -7.64 -19.90
N ALA A 215 -14.16 -8.51 -19.19
CA ALA A 215 -13.55 -9.44 -18.25
C ALA A 215 -12.57 -10.39 -18.96
N GLN A 216 -12.93 -10.91 -20.14
CA GLN A 216 -12.05 -11.76 -20.94
C GLN A 216 -10.78 -11.02 -21.38
N ILE A 217 -10.89 -9.76 -21.82
CA ILE A 217 -9.73 -8.93 -22.19
C ILE A 217 -8.80 -8.74 -20.98
N LEU A 218 -9.36 -8.44 -19.81
CA LEU A 218 -8.60 -8.26 -18.57
C LEU A 218 -7.93 -9.57 -18.11
N GLU A 219 -8.63 -10.70 -18.20
CA GLU A 219 -8.10 -12.03 -17.89
C GLU A 219 -6.91 -12.39 -18.80
N CYS A 220 -7.01 -12.11 -20.11
CA CYS A 220 -5.92 -12.30 -21.06
C CYS A 220 -4.71 -11.43 -20.69
N ARG A 221 -4.90 -10.13 -20.45
CA ARG A 221 -3.81 -9.21 -20.05
C ARG A 221 -3.10 -9.66 -18.77
N LEU A 222 -3.86 -10.12 -17.76
CA LEU A 222 -3.28 -10.65 -16.51
C LEU A 222 -2.50 -11.94 -16.76
N SER A 223 -3.01 -12.82 -17.61
CA SER A 223 -2.33 -14.08 -17.95
C SER A 223 -1.01 -13.83 -18.70
N ASP A 224 -1.01 -12.91 -19.66
CA ASP A 224 0.18 -12.50 -20.41
C ASP A 224 1.22 -11.90 -19.46
N LEU A 225 0.81 -10.98 -18.58
CA LEU A 225 1.69 -10.37 -17.59
C LEU A 225 2.34 -11.41 -16.68
N ARG A 226 1.57 -12.38 -16.16
CA ARG A 226 2.07 -13.46 -15.30
C ARG A 226 3.07 -14.36 -16.02
N SER A 227 2.84 -14.61 -17.31
CA SER A 227 3.75 -15.42 -18.12
C SER A 227 5.11 -14.73 -18.31
N GLN A 228 5.12 -13.43 -18.63
CA GLN A 228 6.33 -12.63 -18.83
C GLN A 228 7.20 -12.63 -17.57
N VAL A 229 6.59 -12.32 -16.42
CA VAL A 229 7.29 -12.29 -15.12
C VAL A 229 7.87 -13.66 -14.74
N SER A 230 7.21 -14.76 -15.14
CA SER A 230 7.68 -16.13 -14.85
C SER A 230 8.89 -16.55 -15.70
N HIS A 231 9.05 -16.00 -16.91
CA HIS A 231 10.12 -16.36 -17.83
C HIS A 231 11.44 -15.63 -17.55
N GLU A 232 11.40 -14.43 -16.96
CA GLU A 232 12.58 -13.57 -16.81
C GLU A 232 13.47 -13.86 -15.59
N THR A 233 13.02 -14.66 -14.62
CA THR A 233 13.78 -14.87 -13.36
C THR A 233 13.94 -16.34 -12.96
N GLN A 234 15.13 -16.90 -13.22
CA GLN A 234 15.55 -18.22 -12.72
C GLN A 234 15.68 -18.29 -11.18
N VAL A 235 15.62 -17.14 -10.50
CA VAL A 235 15.41 -17.00 -9.05
C VAL A 235 14.35 -15.90 -8.86
N GLN A 236 13.14 -16.26 -8.43
CA GLN A 236 12.08 -15.27 -8.18
C GLN A 236 12.45 -14.44 -6.95
N SER A 237 12.72 -13.15 -7.15
CA SER A 237 12.93 -12.21 -6.04
C SER A 237 11.65 -12.07 -5.21
N GLN A 238 11.75 -11.62 -3.96
CA GLN A 238 10.55 -11.38 -3.14
C GLN A 238 9.62 -10.34 -3.77
N LEU A 239 10.17 -9.36 -4.48
CA LEU A 239 9.40 -8.37 -5.24
C LEU A 239 8.54 -9.02 -6.33
N VAL A 240 9.12 -9.95 -7.10
CA VAL A 240 8.40 -10.74 -8.11
C VAL A 240 7.27 -11.55 -7.48
N LEU A 241 7.53 -12.21 -6.35
CA LEU A 241 6.52 -13.02 -5.66
C LEU A 241 5.36 -12.15 -5.13
N VAL A 242 5.65 -10.97 -4.60
CA VAL A 242 4.62 -10.00 -4.17
C VAL A 242 3.78 -9.56 -5.36
N HIS A 243 4.40 -9.18 -6.47
CA HIS A 243 3.70 -8.78 -7.70
C HIS A 243 2.76 -9.88 -8.24
N LEU A 244 3.23 -11.14 -8.25
CA LEU A 244 2.42 -12.29 -8.65
C LEU A 244 1.20 -12.48 -7.74
N LEU A 245 1.33 -12.25 -6.43
CA LEU A 245 0.20 -12.33 -5.50
C LEU A 245 -0.82 -11.20 -5.71
N TYR A 246 -0.38 -10.00 -6.07
CA TYR A 246 -1.28 -8.93 -6.49
C TYR A 246 -1.99 -9.27 -7.81
N SER A 247 -1.30 -9.89 -8.76
CA SER A 247 -1.88 -10.36 -10.02
C SER A 247 -2.94 -11.45 -9.78
N ASP A 248 -2.66 -12.42 -8.90
CA ASP A 248 -3.62 -13.46 -8.50
C ASP A 248 -4.83 -12.85 -7.78
N ALA A 249 -4.62 -11.88 -6.88
CA ALA A 249 -5.70 -11.17 -6.21
C ALA A 249 -6.58 -10.35 -7.17
N ALA A 250 -6.00 -9.76 -8.23
CA ALA A 250 -6.72 -9.08 -9.29
C ALA A 250 -7.60 -10.05 -10.09
N LEU A 251 -7.06 -11.21 -10.50
CA LEU A 251 -7.83 -12.27 -11.17
C LEU A 251 -8.98 -12.78 -10.29
N LEU A 252 -8.71 -13.01 -9.00
CA LEU A 252 -9.74 -13.47 -8.07
C LEU A 252 -10.85 -12.43 -7.91
N THR A 253 -10.48 -11.14 -7.82
CA THR A 253 -11.43 -10.03 -7.76
C THR A 253 -12.26 -9.93 -9.05
N LEU A 254 -11.65 -10.09 -10.22
CA LEU A 254 -12.33 -10.12 -11.52
C LEU A 254 -13.38 -11.25 -11.56
N TYR A 255 -12.98 -12.46 -11.20
CA TYR A 255 -13.84 -13.64 -11.20
C TYR A 255 -15.05 -13.51 -10.28
N ILE A 256 -14.85 -13.03 -9.07
CA ILE A 256 -15.93 -12.98 -8.08
C ILE A 256 -16.78 -11.74 -8.23
N ARG A 257 -16.17 -10.56 -8.38
CA ARG A 257 -16.90 -9.29 -8.39
C ARG A 257 -17.49 -8.96 -9.74
N LEU A 258 -16.80 -9.26 -10.84
CA LEU A 258 -17.27 -8.90 -12.18
C LEU A 258 -18.03 -10.04 -12.85
N LEU A 259 -17.54 -11.28 -12.75
CA LEU A 259 -18.18 -12.45 -13.36
C LEU A 259 -19.14 -13.19 -12.43
N GLY A 260 -19.22 -12.84 -11.15
CA GLY A 260 -20.14 -13.46 -10.20
C GLY A 260 -19.87 -14.94 -9.93
N LEU A 261 -18.64 -15.41 -10.16
CA LEU A 261 -18.27 -16.82 -10.00
C LEU A 261 -18.26 -17.22 -8.53
N ASP A 262 -18.67 -18.45 -8.25
CA ASP A 262 -18.66 -18.99 -6.90
C ASP A 262 -17.30 -19.63 -6.54
N ARG A 263 -17.10 -19.86 -5.23
CA ARG A 263 -15.86 -20.42 -4.65
C ARG A 263 -15.45 -21.81 -5.16
N ASN A 264 -16.35 -22.53 -5.84
CA ASN A 264 -16.11 -23.85 -6.42
C ASN A 264 -15.83 -23.80 -7.92
N ASP A 265 -15.93 -22.64 -8.58
CA ASP A 265 -15.49 -22.48 -9.98
C ASP A 265 -14.00 -22.84 -10.09
N LEU A 266 -13.66 -23.63 -11.10
CA LEU A 266 -12.30 -24.16 -11.30
C LEU A 266 -11.26 -23.03 -11.44
N ARG A 267 -11.65 -21.88 -11.99
CA ARG A 267 -10.76 -20.71 -12.11
C ARG A 267 -10.45 -20.12 -10.74
N VAL A 268 -11.47 -19.95 -9.89
CA VAL A 268 -11.30 -19.49 -8.51
C VAL A 268 -10.41 -20.45 -7.72
N VAL A 269 -10.68 -21.77 -7.82
CA VAL A 269 -9.88 -22.82 -7.19
C VAL A 269 -8.42 -22.79 -7.65
N SER A 270 -8.19 -22.63 -8.95
CA SER A 270 -6.84 -22.59 -9.52
C SER A 270 -6.04 -21.38 -9.02
N ILE A 271 -6.66 -20.21 -8.93
CA ILE A 271 -6.02 -19.00 -8.41
C ILE A 271 -5.70 -19.13 -6.92
N LEU A 272 -6.61 -19.65 -6.11
CA LEU A 272 -6.33 -19.88 -4.68
C LEU A 272 -5.15 -20.83 -4.47
N ALA A 273 -5.06 -21.91 -5.26
CA ALA A 273 -3.92 -22.82 -5.23
C ALA A 273 -2.60 -22.13 -5.67
N SER A 274 -2.66 -21.28 -6.70
CA SER A 274 -1.52 -20.44 -7.13
C SER A 274 -1.04 -19.51 -6.02
N MET A 275 -1.97 -18.82 -5.35
CA MET A 275 -1.64 -17.92 -4.24
C MET A 275 -0.98 -18.66 -3.09
N GLN A 276 -1.50 -19.82 -2.68
CA GLN A 276 -0.89 -20.64 -1.62
C GLN A 276 0.52 -21.10 -1.99
N SER A 277 0.69 -21.58 -3.23
CA SER A 277 1.99 -22.01 -3.73
C SER A 277 3.00 -20.85 -3.71
N THR A 278 2.61 -19.67 -4.18
CA THR A 278 3.44 -18.46 -4.18
C THR A 278 3.76 -17.99 -2.76
N LEU A 279 2.76 -17.96 -1.87
CA LEU A 279 2.96 -17.61 -0.46
C LEU A 279 3.96 -18.55 0.20
N SER A 280 3.93 -19.86 -0.08
CA SER A 280 4.86 -20.83 0.51
C SER A 280 6.35 -20.52 0.24
N LYS A 281 6.64 -19.77 -0.83
CA LYS A 281 7.98 -19.31 -1.21
C LYS A 281 8.44 -18.06 -0.45
N ILE A 282 7.52 -17.33 0.17
CA ILE A 282 7.83 -16.15 1.00
C ILE A 282 7.82 -16.58 2.47
N ASP A 283 8.86 -16.25 3.24
CA ASP A 283 8.80 -16.40 4.70
C ASP A 283 7.71 -15.46 5.26
N LYS A 284 6.77 -16.00 6.05
CA LYS A 284 5.68 -15.23 6.66
C LYS A 284 6.16 -14.13 7.62
N TYR A 285 7.38 -14.23 8.14
CA TYR A 285 7.99 -13.19 8.98
C TYR A 285 8.89 -12.23 8.19
N SER A 286 9.06 -12.43 6.88
CA SER A 286 9.75 -11.45 6.04
C SER A 286 8.92 -10.17 5.89
N THR A 287 9.61 -9.04 5.70
CA THR A 287 8.99 -7.75 5.39
C THR A 287 8.27 -7.76 4.03
N ALA A 288 8.59 -8.71 3.14
CA ALA A 288 7.82 -8.98 1.92
C ALA A 288 6.36 -9.38 2.18
N ASN A 289 6.04 -9.82 3.41
CA ASN A 289 4.67 -10.18 3.80
C ASN A 289 3.82 -8.94 4.14
N ILE A 290 4.45 -7.79 4.44
CA ILE A 290 3.79 -6.55 4.86
C ILE A 290 2.84 -5.96 3.80
N PRO A 291 3.21 -5.84 2.51
CA PRO A 291 2.30 -5.28 1.51
C PRO A 291 1.13 -6.20 1.16
N LEU A 292 1.13 -7.47 1.60
CA LEU A 292 0.19 -8.48 1.12
C LEU A 292 -1.20 -8.43 1.78
N LEU A 293 -1.56 -7.35 2.50
CA LEU A 293 -2.84 -7.31 3.22
C LEU A 293 -4.05 -7.54 2.31
N TRP A 294 -4.10 -6.88 1.15
CA TRP A 294 -5.19 -7.04 0.19
C TRP A 294 -5.20 -8.44 -0.44
N PRO A 295 -4.09 -8.96 -1.03
CA PRO A 295 -4.05 -10.33 -1.52
C PRO A 295 -4.46 -11.39 -0.48
N LEU A 296 -3.99 -11.25 0.77
CA LEU A 296 -4.34 -12.17 1.84
C LEU A 296 -5.83 -12.09 2.22
N LEU A 297 -6.43 -10.90 2.21
CA LEU A 297 -7.86 -10.71 2.48
C LEU A 297 -8.71 -11.39 1.42
N VAL A 298 -8.45 -11.11 0.13
CA VAL A 298 -9.25 -11.68 -0.96
C VAL A 298 -9.11 -13.21 -0.97
N GLY A 299 -7.89 -13.74 -0.91
CA GLY A 299 -7.68 -15.19 -0.88
C GLY A 299 -8.34 -15.86 0.33
N GLY A 300 -8.28 -15.24 1.51
CA GLY A 300 -8.88 -15.81 2.72
C GLY A 300 -10.42 -15.74 2.78
N CYS A 301 -11.06 -14.75 2.13
CA CYS A 301 -12.52 -14.73 2.01
C CYS A 301 -13.02 -15.86 1.10
N GLU A 302 -12.26 -16.16 0.06
CA GLU A 302 -12.66 -17.14 -0.96
C GLU A 302 -12.19 -18.56 -0.66
N ALA A 303 -11.42 -18.71 0.42
CA ALA A 303 -11.03 -19.98 1.00
C ALA A 303 -12.22 -20.94 1.15
N ARG A 304 -12.03 -22.18 0.71
CA ARG A 304 -13.07 -23.23 0.67
C ARG A 304 -13.11 -24.07 1.93
N SER A 305 -12.04 -24.06 2.71
CA SER A 305 -11.92 -24.79 3.98
C SER A 305 -11.27 -23.94 5.05
N ASP A 306 -11.53 -24.29 6.31
CA ASP A 306 -10.90 -23.62 7.45
C ASP A 306 -9.37 -23.73 7.41
N ALA A 307 -8.83 -24.85 6.94
CA ALA A 307 -7.38 -25.06 6.82
C ALA A 307 -6.74 -24.11 5.78
N GLU A 308 -7.40 -23.94 4.64
CA GLU A 308 -7.01 -22.97 3.62
C GLU A 308 -7.08 -21.54 4.16
N ARG A 309 -8.21 -21.18 4.79
CA ARG A 309 -8.39 -19.86 5.39
C ARG A 309 -7.34 -19.56 6.46
N GLN A 310 -6.97 -20.57 7.24
CA GLN A 310 -5.96 -20.46 8.27
C GLN A 310 -4.56 -20.20 7.70
N THR A 311 -4.29 -20.59 6.44
CA THR A 311 -3.03 -20.26 5.75
C THR A 311 -2.93 -18.75 5.51
N PHE A 312 -4.00 -18.10 5.04
CA PHE A 312 -4.06 -16.66 4.86
C PHE A 312 -4.10 -15.90 6.19
N ALA A 313 -4.93 -16.35 7.14
CA ALA A 313 -5.04 -15.77 8.47
C ALA A 313 -3.71 -15.85 9.24
N GLY A 314 -2.96 -16.95 9.11
CA GLY A 314 -1.64 -17.13 9.71
C GLY A 314 -0.60 -16.14 9.19
N ARG A 315 -0.71 -15.71 7.93
CA ARG A 315 0.14 -14.65 7.35
C ARG A 315 -0.17 -13.29 7.96
N MET A 316 -1.45 -12.94 8.10
CA MET A 316 -1.85 -11.70 8.77
C MET A 316 -1.46 -11.69 10.25
N ALA A 317 -1.56 -12.82 10.94
CA ALA A 317 -1.07 -12.95 12.30
C ALA A 317 0.45 -12.69 12.39
N ALA A 318 1.23 -13.14 11.41
CA ALA A 318 2.65 -12.82 11.34
C ALA A 318 2.89 -11.32 11.06
N MET A 319 2.09 -10.68 10.19
CA MET A 319 2.15 -9.21 9.99
C MET A 319 1.90 -8.44 11.29
N ALA A 320 0.97 -8.91 12.13
CA ALA A 320 0.67 -8.27 13.42
C ALA A 320 1.89 -8.27 14.35
N THR A 321 2.76 -9.29 14.28
CA THR A 321 4.01 -9.34 15.07
C THR A 321 5.02 -8.27 14.68
N HIS A 322 4.89 -7.72 13.47
CA HIS A 322 5.66 -6.58 12.97
C HIS A 322 4.99 -5.22 13.27
N GLY A 323 3.98 -5.19 14.14
CA GLY A 323 3.27 -3.97 14.48
C GLY A 323 2.48 -3.40 13.30
N VAL A 324 1.99 -4.25 12.39
CA VAL A 324 0.97 -3.86 11.39
C VAL A 324 -0.40 -3.99 12.04
N GLY A 325 -1.03 -2.87 12.39
CA GLY A 325 -2.27 -2.85 13.19
C GLY A 325 -3.53 -3.15 12.39
N ASN A 326 -3.64 -2.62 11.17
CA ASN A 326 -4.82 -2.84 10.31
C ASN A 326 -5.09 -4.32 9.98
N CYS A 327 -4.06 -5.17 9.94
CA CYS A 327 -4.25 -6.60 9.71
C CYS A 327 -5.01 -7.28 10.85
N ASN A 328 -5.02 -6.73 12.08
CA ASN A 328 -5.81 -7.27 13.18
C ASN A 328 -7.32 -7.11 12.94
N ILE A 329 -7.74 -5.99 12.34
CA ILE A 329 -9.13 -5.75 11.94
C ILE A 329 -9.54 -6.81 10.92
N VAL A 330 -8.73 -6.99 9.88
CA VAL A 330 -8.96 -7.96 8.80
C VAL A 330 -8.98 -9.39 9.33
N LEU A 331 -8.04 -9.74 10.21
CA LEU A 331 -7.97 -11.06 10.83
C LEU A 331 -9.21 -11.35 11.69
N SER A 332 -9.70 -10.35 12.43
CA SER A 332 -10.92 -10.48 13.23
C SER A 332 -12.16 -10.71 12.36
N PHE A 333 -12.22 -10.08 11.18
CA PHE A 333 -13.26 -10.29 10.19
C PHE A 333 -13.17 -11.69 9.58
N MET A 334 -11.99 -12.09 9.11
CA MET A 334 -11.76 -13.39 8.45
C MET A 334 -12.07 -14.60 9.36
N ARG A 335 -11.82 -14.47 10.66
CA ARG A 335 -12.17 -15.52 11.66
C ARG A 335 -13.67 -15.67 11.89
N LYS A 336 -14.48 -14.69 11.50
CA LYS A 336 -15.95 -14.70 11.63
C LYS A 336 -16.67 -14.99 10.30
N TYR A 337 -15.97 -14.84 9.19
CA TYR A 337 -16.42 -15.18 7.84
C TYR A 337 -16.69 -16.69 7.73
#